data_AF-A0A9X8MHY9-F1
#
_entry.id   AF-A0A9X8MHY9-F1
#
_cell.length_a   1.000
_cell.length_b   1.000
_cell.length_c   1.000
_cell.angle_alpha   90.00
_cell.angle_beta   90.00
_cell.angle_gamma   90.00
#
_symmetry.space_group_name_H-M   'P 1'
#
loop_
_entity.id
_entity.type
_entity.pdbx_description
1 polymer ?
#
loop_
_entity_poly.entity_id
_entity_poly.type
_entity_poly.pdbx_seq_one_letter_code
_entity_poly.pdbx_strand_id
1 'polypeptide(L)'
;MTLKTLRAEIQKASEEIRERFDDSLTVILVAVVDAKEGGVNLPCSGYVCAYYVAGAFRQMYVMGEAEQAEALVRAFLDYAHKIERSGNCRPGAVMMPFKTLPEAAVVIPQPTEGVGMGEHVARLYDAMRAVA
;
A
#
# COMPACT_ATOMS: atom_id res chain seq x y z
N MET A 1 13.96 22.32 -3.35
CA MET A 1 13.86 22.09 -4.81
C MET A 1 12.68 22.90 -5.33
N THR A 2 12.78 23.60 -6.46
CA THR A 2 11.65 24.42 -6.96
C THR A 2 10.76 23.63 -7.92
N LEU A 3 9.49 24.00 -8.07
CA LEU A 3 8.56 23.39 -9.04
C LEU A 3 9.11 23.42 -10.48
N LYS A 4 9.91 24.44 -10.82
CA LYS A 4 10.57 24.54 -12.13
C LYS A 4 11.62 23.44 -12.32
N THR A 5 12.39 23.15 -11.28
CA THR A 5 13.41 22.09 -11.30
C THR A 5 12.77 20.71 -11.44
N LEU A 6 11.70 20.45 -10.67
CA LEU A 6 10.97 19.18 -10.75
C LEU A 6 10.36 18.95 -12.14
N ARG A 7 9.76 20.00 -12.73
CA ARG A 7 9.20 19.91 -14.09
C ARG A 7 10.26 19.56 -15.13
N ALA A 8 11.46 20.14 -15.02
CA ALA A 8 12.56 19.84 -15.93
C ALA A 8 13.05 18.39 -15.81
N GLU A 9 13.12 17.85 -14.59
CA GLU A 9 13.51 16.46 -14.37
C GLU A 9 12.44 15.46 -14.87
N ILE A 10 11.15 15.75 -14.66
CA ILE A 10 10.06 14.93 -15.21
C ILE A 10 10.10 14.92 -16.73
N GLN A 11 10.33 16.09 -17.34
CA GLN A 11 10.43 16.25 -18.79
C GLN A 11 11.59 15.40 -19.34
N LYS A 12 12.77 15.53 -18.73
CA LYS A 12 13.97 14.78 -19.12
C LYS A 12 13.78 13.27 -18.98
N ALA A 13 13.23 12.82 -17.85
CA ALA A 13 12.95 11.40 -17.63
C ALA A 13 11.92 10.86 -18.63
N SER A 14 10.89 11.65 -18.98
CA SER A 14 9.91 11.27 -19.99
C SER A 14 10.53 11.15 -21.39
N GLU A 15 11.50 11.99 -21.73
CA GLU A 15 12.19 11.95 -23.03
C GLU A 15 13.12 10.74 -23.13
N GLU A 16 13.94 10.49 -22.10
CA GLU A 16 14.83 9.31 -22.04
C GLU A 16 14.06 7.98 -22.10
N ILE A 17 12.85 7.93 -21.52
CA ILE A 17 12.00 6.73 -21.57
C ILE A 17 11.38 6.55 -22.96
N ARG A 18 10.89 7.62 -23.60
CA ARG A 18 10.36 7.56 -24.97
C ARG A 18 11.40 7.14 -26.00
N GLU A 19 12.66 7.53 -25.80
CA GLU A 19 13.76 7.10 -26.68
C GLU A 19 14.09 5.61 -26.54
N ARG A 20 13.76 5.00 -25.39
CA ARG A 20 14.13 3.61 -25.06
C ARG A 20 12.98 2.62 -25.17
N PHE A 21 11.74 3.09 -25.13
CA PHE A 21 10.55 2.25 -25.10
C PHE A 21 9.48 2.85 -26.04
N ASP A 22 9.05 2.07 -27.05
CA ASP A 22 8.03 2.47 -28.05
C ASP A 22 6.58 2.38 -27.53
N ASP A 23 6.37 1.85 -26.32
CA ASP A 23 5.05 1.64 -25.74
C ASP A 23 4.55 2.82 -24.87
N SER A 24 3.23 2.92 -24.71
CA SER A 24 2.58 3.97 -23.92
C SER A 24 2.94 3.88 -22.43
N LEU A 25 3.56 4.95 -21.90
CA LEU A 25 3.95 5.06 -20.49
C LEU A 25 2.88 5.80 -19.66
N THR A 26 2.45 5.22 -18.54
CA THR A 26 1.66 5.92 -17.51
C THR A 26 2.57 6.38 -16.38
N VAL A 27 2.69 7.69 -16.16
CA VAL A 27 3.47 8.27 -15.05
C VAL A 27 2.54 8.63 -13.91
N ILE A 28 2.71 8.00 -12.74
CA ILE A 28 2.02 8.36 -11.51
C ILE A 28 2.96 9.22 -10.66
N LEU A 29 2.67 10.51 -10.57
CA LEU A 29 3.40 11.45 -9.71
C LEU A 29 2.81 11.43 -8.30
N VAL A 30 3.55 10.88 -7.34
CA VAL A 30 3.19 10.91 -5.91
C VAL A 30 4.00 12.00 -5.23
N ALA A 31 3.34 13.11 -4.87
CA ALA A 31 3.95 14.15 -4.06
C ALA A 31 3.90 13.73 -2.58
N VAL A 32 5.03 13.27 -2.04
CA VAL A 32 5.19 13.03 -0.61
C VAL A 32 5.56 14.36 0.04
N VAL A 33 4.59 14.99 0.68
CA VAL A 33 4.85 16.18 1.51
C VAL A 33 5.28 15.69 2.88
N ASP A 34 6.50 16.06 3.29
CA ASP A 34 6.99 15.78 4.63
C ASP A 34 6.15 16.59 5.63
N ALA A 35 5.21 15.93 6.32
CA ALA A 35 4.37 16.56 7.34
C ALA A 35 5.12 16.79 8.67
N LYS A 36 6.46 16.84 8.63
CA LYS A 36 7.30 17.17 9.78
C LYS A 36 7.37 18.68 10.00
N GLU A 37 6.22 19.28 10.27
CA GLU A 37 6.10 20.42 11.19
C GLU A 37 4.61 20.53 11.56
N GLY A 38 4.26 20.02 12.74
CA GLY A 38 2.90 20.04 13.27
C GLY A 38 2.02 18.93 12.71
N GLY A 39 2.42 17.67 12.96
CA GLY A 39 1.66 16.47 12.60
C GLY A 39 0.17 16.71 12.80
N VAL A 40 -0.56 16.83 11.69
CA VAL A 40 -1.99 17.09 11.76
C VAL A 40 -2.57 15.83 12.36
N ASN A 41 -3.01 15.92 13.60
CA ASN A 41 -3.74 14.87 14.31
C ASN A 41 -5.13 14.81 13.66
N LEU A 42 -5.17 14.33 12.42
CA LEU A 42 -6.40 14.06 11.70
C LEU A 42 -7.09 12.95 12.49
N PRO A 43 -8.31 13.15 13.00
CA PRO A 43 -9.04 12.07 13.65
C PRO A 43 -9.17 10.94 12.64
N CYS A 44 -8.45 9.86 12.90
CA CYS A 44 -8.24 8.72 12.02
C CYS A 44 -8.96 7.54 12.68
N SER A 45 -9.87 6.90 11.95
CA SER A 45 -10.53 5.68 12.44
C SER A 45 -9.74 4.42 12.08
N GLY A 46 -8.75 4.56 11.18
CA GLY A 46 -7.92 3.49 10.66
C GLY A 46 -7.19 3.87 9.37
N TYR A 47 -6.47 2.91 8.81
CA TYR A 47 -5.56 3.12 7.70
C TYR A 47 -5.97 2.28 6.50
N VAL A 48 -5.89 2.85 5.31
CA VAL A 48 -6.16 2.17 4.05
C VAL A 48 -4.86 1.82 3.36
N CYS A 49 -4.76 0.60 2.83
CA CYS A 49 -3.74 0.16 1.89
C CYS A 49 -4.42 -0.50 0.69
N ALA A 50 -4.00 -0.17 -0.53
CA ALA A 50 -4.53 -0.81 -1.74
C ALA A 50 -3.43 -1.60 -2.44
N TYR A 51 -3.69 -2.86 -2.75
CA TYR A 51 -2.70 -3.74 -3.37
C TYR A 51 -3.34 -4.88 -4.17
N TYR A 52 -2.57 -5.47 -5.09
CA TYR A 52 -2.98 -6.65 -5.83
C TYR A 52 -2.67 -7.90 -5.01
N VAL A 53 -3.70 -8.62 -4.57
CA VAL A 53 -3.57 -9.80 -3.70
C VAL A 53 -4.54 -10.87 -4.15
N ALA A 54 -4.05 -12.10 -4.22
CA ALA A 54 -4.76 -13.29 -4.70
C ALA A 54 -5.38 -13.07 -6.09
N GLY A 55 -4.65 -12.41 -7.00
CA GLY A 55 -5.10 -12.19 -8.37
C GLY A 55 -6.12 -11.06 -8.58
N ALA A 56 -6.45 -10.28 -7.54
CA ALA A 56 -7.37 -9.15 -7.62
C ALA A 56 -6.84 -7.88 -6.94
N PHE A 57 -7.21 -6.71 -7.46
CA PHE A 57 -6.93 -5.44 -6.79
C PHE A 57 -7.89 -5.26 -5.61
N ARG A 58 -7.34 -5.08 -4.40
CA ARG A 58 -8.11 -4.97 -3.16
C ARG A 58 -7.71 -3.74 -2.38
N GLN A 59 -8.71 -3.05 -1.87
CA GLN A 59 -8.54 -2.02 -0.85
C GLN A 59 -8.72 -2.68 0.51
N MET A 60 -7.72 -2.55 1.37
CA MET A 60 -7.66 -3.12 2.71
C MET A 60 -7.72 -1.99 3.73
N TYR A 61 -8.53 -2.16 4.78
CA TYR A 61 -8.69 -1.18 5.85
C TYR A 61 -8.33 -1.81 7.19
N VAL A 62 -7.43 -1.16 7.94
CA VAL A 62 -6.95 -1.64 9.24
C VAL A 62 -7.27 -0.62 10.31
N MET A 63 -7.95 -1.05 11.38
CA MET A 63 -8.23 -0.22 12.54
C MET A 63 -7.10 -0.30 13.57
N GLY A 64 -6.94 0.78 14.34
CA GLY A 64 -5.99 0.86 15.45
C GLY A 64 -4.85 1.85 15.19
N GLU A 65 -3.79 1.73 15.99
CA GLU A 65 -2.62 2.61 15.95
C GLU A 65 -1.80 2.43 14.67
N ALA A 66 -1.18 3.52 14.18
CA ALA A 66 -0.41 3.54 12.93
C ALA A 66 0.62 2.42 12.84
N GLU A 67 1.43 2.26 13.89
CA GLU A 67 2.52 1.29 13.94
C GLU A 67 2.01 -0.15 13.87
N GLN A 68 0.89 -0.44 14.55
CA GLN A 68 0.28 -1.77 14.56
C GLN A 68 -0.34 -2.09 13.19
N ALA A 69 -1.04 -1.12 12.61
CA ALA A 69 -1.61 -1.26 11.29
C ALA A 69 -0.51 -1.47 10.23
N GLU A 70 0.60 -0.75 10.35
CA GLU A 70 1.75 -0.90 9.44
C GLU A 70 2.43 -2.25 9.59
N ALA A 71 2.68 -2.71 10.81
CA ALA A 71 3.26 -4.02 11.05
C ALA A 71 2.39 -5.15 10.46
N LEU A 72 1.07 -5.07 10.64
CA LEU A 72 0.12 -6.05 10.12
C LEU A 72 0.08 -6.05 8.58
N VAL A 73 -0.06 -4.88 7.95
CA VAL A 73 -0.11 -4.77 6.48
C VAL A 73 1.20 -5.25 5.86
N ARG A 74 2.36 -4.87 6.41
CA ARG A 74 3.66 -5.34 5.92
C ARG A 74 3.78 -6.86 6.02
N ALA A 75 3.44 -7.44 7.16
CA ALA A 75 3.48 -8.90 7.35
C ALA A 75 2.56 -9.64 6.36
N PHE A 76 1.38 -9.06 6.08
CA PHE A 76 0.43 -9.61 5.12
C PHE A 76 0.95 -9.55 3.68
N LEU A 77 1.45 -8.40 3.24
CA LEU A 77 2.00 -8.24 1.89
C LEU A 77 3.25 -9.10 1.67
N ASP A 78 4.12 -9.23 2.67
CA ASP A 78 5.26 -10.12 2.63
C ASP A 78 4.83 -11.59 2.47
N TYR A 79 3.76 -11.99 3.16
CA TYR A 79 3.18 -13.33 3.01
C TYR A 79 2.61 -13.54 1.60
N ALA A 80 1.78 -12.61 1.12
CA ALA A 80 1.21 -12.67 -0.22
C ALA A 80 2.29 -12.78 -1.31
N HIS A 81 3.34 -11.95 -1.22
CA HIS A 81 4.46 -11.98 -2.16
C HIS A 81 5.18 -13.34 -2.19
N LYS A 82 5.40 -13.96 -1.01
CA LYS A 82 6.01 -15.30 -0.92
C LYS A 82 5.15 -16.37 -1.59
N ILE A 83 3.83 -16.31 -1.42
CA ILE A 83 2.90 -17.30 -1.98
C ILE A 83 2.73 -17.11 -3.50
N GLU A 84 2.60 -15.87 -3.97
CA GLU A 84 2.35 -15.54 -5.37
C GLU A 84 3.60 -15.58 -6.24
N ARG A 85 4.79 -15.72 -5.64
CA ARG A 85 6.09 -15.73 -6.33
C ARG A 85 6.26 -14.52 -7.26
N SER A 86 5.80 -13.35 -6.81
CA SER A 86 5.73 -12.11 -7.60
C SER A 86 7.11 -11.47 -7.80
N GLY A 87 7.99 -12.16 -8.53
CA GLY A 87 9.28 -11.63 -9.02
C GLY A 87 10.23 -11.09 -7.95
N ASN A 88 11.18 -10.24 -8.37
CA ASN A 88 12.18 -9.61 -7.49
C ASN A 88 11.68 -8.34 -6.79
N CYS A 89 10.48 -7.85 -7.13
CA CYS A 89 9.95 -6.60 -6.60
C CYS A 89 9.11 -6.88 -5.35
N ARG A 90 9.55 -6.35 -4.20
CA ARG A 90 8.78 -6.45 -2.95
C ARG A 90 7.65 -5.42 -2.91
N PRO A 91 6.48 -5.76 -2.35
CA PRO A 91 5.42 -4.80 -2.10
C PRO A 91 5.88 -3.67 -1.17
N GLY A 92 5.67 -2.42 -1.58
CA GLY A 92 5.70 -1.28 -0.66
C GLY A 92 4.30 -1.06 -0.10
N ALA A 93 4.12 -1.17 1.21
CA ALA A 93 2.86 -0.78 1.85
C ALA A 93 2.79 0.75 1.91
N VAL A 94 1.92 1.36 1.09
CA VAL A 94 1.55 2.76 1.26
C VAL A 94 0.26 2.79 2.07
N MET A 95 0.35 3.32 3.29
CA MET A 95 -0.79 3.47 4.18
C MET A 95 -1.24 4.92 4.25
N MET A 96 -2.54 5.11 4.06
CA MET A 96 -3.17 6.42 4.13
C MET A 96 -4.11 6.47 5.34
N PRO A 97 -4.01 7.48 6.22
CA PRO A 97 -4.98 7.66 7.29
C PRO A 97 -6.36 7.94 6.67
N PHE A 98 -7.40 7.35 7.24
CA PHE A 98 -8.75 7.47 6.71
C PHE A 98 -9.76 7.63 7.86
N LYS A 99 -10.78 8.47 7.63
CA LYS A 99 -11.72 8.89 8.68
C LYS A 99 -12.92 7.96 8.88
N THR A 100 -13.21 7.15 7.87
CA THR A 100 -14.39 6.28 7.81
C THR A 100 -14.03 4.97 7.12
N LEU A 101 -14.77 3.89 7.36
CA LEU A 101 -14.55 2.65 6.62
C LEU A 101 -14.98 2.86 5.14
N PRO A 102 -14.09 2.69 4.14
CA PRO A 102 -14.50 2.75 2.74
C PRO A 102 -15.43 1.59 2.39
N GLU A 103 -16.50 1.86 1.63
CA GLU A 103 -17.57 0.86 1.35
C GLU A 103 -17.05 -0.44 0.71
N ALA A 104 -16.05 -0.34 -0.18
CA ALA A 104 -15.48 -1.50 -0.88
C ALA A 104 -14.24 -2.09 -0.19
N ALA A 105 -13.84 -1.57 0.98
CA ALA A 105 -12.62 -2.03 1.63
C ALA A 105 -12.85 -3.32 2.44
N VAL A 106 -11.93 -4.27 2.29
CA VAL A 106 -11.86 -5.43 3.17
C VAL A 106 -11.27 -5.00 4.50
N VAL A 107 -12.01 -5.21 5.59
CA VAL A 107 -11.51 -4.93 6.94
C VAL A 107 -10.52 -6.02 7.33
N ILE A 108 -9.31 -5.63 7.72
CA ILE A 108 -8.31 -6.54 8.27
C ILE A 108 -8.35 -6.42 9.80
N PRO A 109 -8.82 -7.46 10.50
CA PRO A 109 -8.80 -7.49 11.96
C PRO A 109 -7.37 -7.61 12.50
N GLN A 110 -7.14 -7.11 13.71
CA GLN A 110 -5.92 -7.39 14.46
C GLN A 110 -5.86 -8.88 14.86
N PRO A 111 -4.67 -9.45 15.09
CA PRO A 111 -4.54 -10.81 15.60
C PRO A 111 -5.29 -10.98 16.92
N THR A 112 -6.07 -12.05 17.04
CA THR A 112 -6.69 -12.45 18.32
C THR A 112 -5.63 -12.89 19.32
N GLU A 113 -5.91 -12.71 20.60
CA GLU A 113 -5.01 -13.11 21.68
C GLU A 113 -4.60 -14.60 21.55
N GLY A 114 -3.30 -14.87 21.66
CA GLY A 114 -2.73 -16.20 21.49
C GLY A 114 -2.46 -16.63 20.03
N VAL A 115 -2.85 -15.86 19.01
CA VAL A 115 -2.53 -16.15 17.61
C VAL A 115 -1.31 -15.33 17.17
N GLY A 116 -0.27 -16.01 16.68
CA GLY A 116 0.91 -15.33 16.15
C GLY A 116 0.62 -14.58 14.85
N MET A 117 1.32 -13.47 14.60
CA MET A 117 1.14 -12.64 13.40
C MET A 117 1.21 -13.45 12.10
N GLY A 118 2.17 -14.39 11.99
CA GLY A 118 2.35 -15.23 10.81
C GLY A 118 1.15 -16.15 10.52
N GLU A 119 0.57 -16.73 11.56
CA GLU A 119 -0.63 -17.57 11.42
C GLU A 119 -1.85 -16.73 11.07
N HIS A 120 -1.97 -15.56 11.69
CA HIS A 120 -3.05 -14.60 11.39
C HIS A 120 -3.04 -14.17 9.93
N VAL A 121 -1.88 -13.74 9.40
CA VAL A 121 -1.78 -13.30 8.00
C VAL A 121 -2.01 -14.43 7.01
N ALA A 122 -1.61 -15.66 7.34
CA ALA A 122 -1.90 -16.83 6.50
C ALA A 122 -3.41 -17.07 6.39
N ARG A 123 -4.13 -17.07 7.53
CA ARG A 123 -5.59 -17.22 7.57
C ARG A 123 -6.30 -16.10 6.80
N LEU A 124 -5.83 -14.85 6.92
CA LEU A 124 -6.36 -13.72 6.17
C LEU A 124 -6.16 -13.90 4.67
N TYR A 125 -4.97 -14.35 4.24
CA TYR A 125 -4.66 -14.53 2.84
C TYR A 125 -5.53 -15.61 2.22
N ASP A 126 -5.67 -16.75 2.90
CA ASP A 126 -6.53 -17.85 2.46
C ASP A 126 -8.00 -17.43 2.38
N ALA A 127 -8.48 -16.65 3.34
CA ALA A 127 -9.84 -16.09 3.31
C ALA A 127 -10.04 -15.14 2.11
N MET A 128 -9.08 -14.25 1.83
CA MET A 128 -9.17 -13.35 0.67
C MET A 128 -9.13 -14.11 -0.65
N ARG A 129 -8.34 -15.18 -0.74
CA ARG A 129 -8.23 -16.04 -1.90
C ARG A 129 -9.50 -16.84 -2.17
N ALA A 130 -10.20 -17.29 -1.12
CA ALA A 130 -11.44 -18.06 -1.26
C ALA A 130 -12.62 -17.24 -1.82
N VAL A 131 -12.54 -15.90 -1.74
CA VAL A 131 -13.57 -14.96 -2.21
C VAL A 131 -13.19 -14.34 -3.57
N ALA A 132 -12.04 -14.70 -4.13
CA ALA A 132 -11.56 -14.25 -5.45
C ALA A 132 -12.14 -15.14 -6.56
#